data_AF-A0AA39CM20-F1
#
_entry.id   AF-A0AA39CM20-F1
#
_cell.length_a   1.000
_cell.length_b   1.000
_cell.length_c   1.000
_cell.angle_alpha   90.00
_cell.angle_beta   90.00
_cell.angle_gamma   90.00
#
_symmetry.space_group_name_H-M   'P 1'
#
loop_
_entity.id
_entity.type
_entity.pdbx_description
1 polymer ?
#
loop_
_entity_poly.entity_id
_entity_poly.type
_entity_poly.pdbx_seq_one_letter_code
_entity_poly.pdbx_strand_id
1 'polypeptide(L)'
;MVGLPARGKSYISKKLARYLNWLQMETRVFNAGQTRRGAGAPMGQGHCLSDVHLSHPASFFDPENADAVTWRDDIALRTLDDLLSWLRRPKSSVGILDATNSTVQRRQAVLERIRTKTGSDVEVLFLESRCYDHDLLEKNVRLKLSGPDYKQHEEGTALADFRRRIELYEKKYTSVGESPTEAEYPYLQLVDVGRRVIANCINGFLSAQATEYLLNFRLHERQIWITRNGESLDDVEGRIGRSSRLSDGGTKFASALSTFIEKQRCMWEARQNETYNDTSNIKKRLSTSSVYMDKPLPGPNFQVWTSIMAQAIETSEFFAEKDYEISNLRMLNDLHAGKMEGLTFGEISRIHSNEMCTRQQNPVHYRWPGSGGESYADVIQRLRPIIMELERMADHVLLITHRAVARVLLAYFQESNWDAITEVEVPLGRVFCIEPRPYGVTIESYQYDEHTQEFEKVCRK
;
A
#
# COMPACT_ATOMS: atom_id res chain seq x y z
N MET A 1 14.99 -5.24 6.82
CA MET A 1 15.30 -4.14 5.87
C MET A 1 16.78 -3.80 5.90
N VAL A 2 17.33 -3.30 4.80
CA VAL A 2 18.72 -2.82 4.63
C VAL A 2 18.71 -1.54 3.78
N GLY A 3 19.61 -0.60 4.06
CA GLY A 3 19.88 0.57 3.21
C GLY A 3 20.03 1.89 3.97
N LEU A 4 20.53 2.91 3.28
CA LEU A 4 20.76 4.26 3.82
C LEU A 4 19.46 4.98 4.25
N PRO A 5 19.55 6.00 5.12
CA PRO A 5 18.40 6.87 5.42
C PRO A 5 17.79 7.49 4.15
N ALA A 6 16.48 7.79 4.18
CA ALA A 6 15.73 8.36 3.04
C ALA A 6 15.78 7.54 1.73
N ARG A 7 15.93 6.22 1.84
CA ARG A 7 15.83 5.26 0.72
C ARG A 7 14.55 4.42 0.77
N GLY A 8 13.40 5.00 1.12
CA GLY A 8 12.11 4.28 1.03
C GLY A 8 11.88 3.04 1.92
N LYS A 9 12.81 2.63 2.79
CA LYS A 9 12.66 1.41 3.62
C LYS A 9 11.32 1.30 4.36
N SER A 10 10.98 2.31 5.16
CA SER A 10 9.72 2.30 5.93
C SER A 10 8.48 2.28 5.04
N TYR A 11 8.57 2.86 3.84
CA TYR A 11 7.49 2.79 2.85
C TYR A 11 7.29 1.36 2.35
N ILE A 12 8.40 0.72 1.92
CA ILE A 12 8.41 -0.67 1.45
C ILE A 12 7.91 -1.62 2.54
N SER A 13 8.38 -1.44 3.79
CA SER A 13 7.94 -2.25 4.93
C SER A 13 6.43 -2.16 5.17
N LYS A 14 5.87 -0.95 5.15
CA LYS A 14 4.42 -0.74 5.35
C LYS A 14 3.60 -1.36 4.22
N LYS A 15 3.99 -1.13 2.96
CA LYS A 15 3.30 -1.71 1.80
C LYS A 15 3.34 -3.23 1.80
N LEU A 16 4.51 -3.82 2.05
CA LEU A 16 4.64 -5.27 2.13
C LEU A 16 3.80 -5.84 3.28
N ALA A 17 3.83 -5.20 4.45
CA ALA A 17 2.99 -5.62 5.57
C ALA A 17 1.49 -5.54 5.22
N ARG A 18 1.05 -4.48 4.57
CA ARG A 18 -0.35 -4.33 4.10
C ARG A 18 -0.75 -5.46 3.16
N TYR A 19 0.07 -5.75 2.16
CA TYR A 19 -0.20 -6.82 1.20
C TYR A 19 -0.25 -8.20 1.86
N LEU A 20 0.72 -8.53 2.71
CA LEU A 20 0.75 -9.84 3.37
C LEU A 20 -0.42 -10.00 4.35
N ASN A 21 -0.76 -8.97 5.12
CA ASN A 21 -1.94 -9.01 5.99
C ASN A 21 -3.25 -9.15 5.21
N TRP A 22 -3.37 -8.49 4.05
CA TRP A 22 -4.54 -8.63 3.19
C TRP A 22 -4.68 -10.07 2.64
N LEU A 23 -3.56 -10.75 2.38
CA LEU A 23 -3.52 -12.18 2.09
C LEU A 23 -3.69 -13.09 3.34
N GLN A 24 -4.12 -12.53 4.47
CA GLN A 24 -4.34 -13.23 5.75
C GLN A 24 -3.07 -13.83 6.36
N MET A 25 -1.89 -13.32 5.98
CA MET A 25 -0.62 -13.64 6.61
C MET A 25 -0.29 -12.57 7.63
N GLU A 26 -0.54 -12.85 8.91
CA GLU A 26 -0.39 -11.87 9.98
C GLU A 26 1.06 -11.33 10.01
N THR A 27 1.20 -10.04 9.70
CA THR A 27 2.49 -9.39 9.46
C THR A 27 2.60 -8.11 10.26
N ARG A 28 3.74 -7.90 10.94
CA ARG A 28 3.98 -6.69 11.74
C ARG A 28 5.34 -6.07 11.46
N VAL A 29 5.37 -4.74 11.41
CA VAL A 29 6.61 -3.94 11.28
C VAL A 29 7.13 -3.55 12.66
N PHE A 30 8.42 -3.80 12.90
CA PHE A 30 9.17 -3.43 14.10
C PHE A 30 10.23 -2.41 13.71
N ASN A 31 10.00 -1.13 14.04
CA ASN A 31 10.84 -0.03 13.60
C ASN A 31 11.84 0.38 14.70
N ALA A 32 13.12 0.10 14.49
CA ALA A 32 14.16 0.41 15.47
C ALA A 32 14.29 1.92 15.75
N GLY A 33 13.91 2.78 14.79
CA GLY A 33 13.86 4.22 14.99
C GLY A 33 12.74 4.66 15.95
N GLN A 34 11.60 3.96 15.96
CA GLN A 34 10.53 4.18 16.95
C GLN A 34 10.98 3.70 18.33
N THR A 35 11.57 2.51 18.43
CA THR A 35 12.13 1.99 19.69
C THR A 35 13.17 2.95 20.27
N ARG A 36 14.11 3.44 19.45
CA ARG A 36 15.07 4.48 19.85
C ARG A 36 14.38 5.70 20.44
N ARG A 37 13.39 6.26 19.75
CA ARG A 37 12.68 7.46 20.21
C ARG A 37 11.97 7.23 21.55
N GLY A 38 11.43 6.04 21.77
CA GLY A 38 10.78 5.66 23.03
C GLY A 38 11.76 5.40 24.18
N ALA A 39 13.00 4.98 23.89
CA ALA A 39 14.01 4.67 24.90
C ALA A 39 14.72 5.90 25.50
N GLY A 40 14.59 7.09 24.89
CA GLY A 40 15.33 8.30 25.27
C GLY A 40 16.81 8.25 24.88
N ALA A 41 17.52 9.37 24.97
CA ALA A 41 18.97 9.40 24.78
C ALA A 41 19.69 8.69 25.95
N PRO A 42 20.85 8.03 25.74
CA PRO A 42 21.60 7.41 26.82
C PRO A 42 21.94 8.42 27.92
N MET A 43 21.74 8.03 29.19
CA MET A 43 22.12 8.85 30.34
C MET A 43 23.63 9.17 30.28
N GLY A 44 23.97 10.44 30.06
CA GLY A 44 25.36 10.91 29.96
C GLY A 44 25.62 11.93 28.85
N GLN A 45 24.75 12.03 27.84
CA GLN A 45 24.79 13.13 26.85
C GLN A 45 23.73 14.18 27.21
N GLY A 46 24.07 15.05 28.17
CA GLY A 46 23.44 16.34 28.45
C GLY A 46 21.90 16.39 28.44
N HIS A 47 21.28 16.22 29.62
CA HIS A 47 20.00 16.87 29.89
C HIS A 47 20.21 18.40 29.90
N CYS A 48 20.14 19.04 28.74
CA CYS A 48 19.82 20.46 28.66
C CYS A 48 18.33 20.57 28.37
N LEU A 49 17.57 20.90 29.42
CA LEU A 49 16.19 21.35 29.34
C LEU A 49 16.15 22.69 28.59
N SER A 50 16.17 22.63 27.26
CA SER A 50 15.82 23.76 26.39
C SER A 50 15.12 23.22 25.15
N ASP A 51 13.95 23.76 24.85
CA ASP A 51 12.97 23.35 23.82
C ASP A 51 13.47 23.42 22.35
N VAL A 52 14.79 23.44 22.10
CA VAL A 52 15.38 23.72 20.78
C VAL A 52 16.39 22.65 20.32
N HIS A 53 16.77 21.69 21.17
CA HIS A 53 17.78 20.68 20.80
C HIS A 53 17.19 19.45 20.11
N LEU A 54 17.78 19.08 18.95
CA LEU A 54 17.48 17.83 18.24
C LEU A 54 17.68 16.64 19.18
N SER A 55 16.64 15.80 19.35
CA SER A 55 16.69 14.64 20.25
C SER A 55 17.83 13.66 19.94
N HIS A 56 18.22 13.56 18.66
CA HIS A 56 19.34 12.75 18.18
C HIS A 56 20.00 13.46 16.98
N PRO A 57 21.00 14.32 17.19
CA PRO A 57 21.68 15.04 16.11
C PRO A 57 22.50 14.11 15.22
N ALA A 58 22.99 14.59 14.08
CA ALA A 58 23.79 13.81 13.15
C ALA A 58 25.00 13.13 13.82
N SER A 59 25.65 13.80 14.78
CA SER A 59 26.80 13.27 15.55
C SER A 59 26.48 12.00 16.35
N PHE A 60 25.22 11.80 16.74
CA PHE A 60 24.75 10.55 17.35
C PHE A 60 24.85 9.36 16.37
N PHE A 61 24.83 9.63 15.06
CA PHE A 61 24.95 8.61 14.03
C PHE A 61 26.39 8.39 13.55
N ASP A 62 27.36 9.15 14.08
CA ASP A 62 28.75 9.04 13.68
C ASP A 62 29.29 7.62 13.94
N PRO A 63 29.85 6.96 12.91
CA PRO A 63 30.42 5.63 13.07
C PRO A 63 31.66 5.56 13.98
N GLU A 64 32.27 6.68 14.32
CA GLU A 64 33.40 6.78 15.26
C GLU A 64 32.95 7.03 16.71
N ASN A 65 31.66 7.31 16.92
CA ASN A 65 31.06 7.40 18.25
C ASN A 65 30.70 5.99 18.77
N ALA A 66 31.67 5.31 19.39
CA ALA A 66 31.55 3.92 19.84
C ALA A 66 30.36 3.69 20.79
N ASP A 67 30.09 4.62 21.70
CA ASP A 67 28.96 4.54 22.64
C ASP A 67 27.62 4.61 21.91
N ALA A 68 27.47 5.56 20.98
CA ALA A 68 26.24 5.71 20.21
C ALA A 68 26.05 4.57 19.19
N VAL A 69 27.13 3.98 18.67
CA VAL A 69 27.07 2.75 17.86
C VAL A 69 26.55 1.60 18.72
N THR A 70 27.22 1.29 19.83
CA THR A 70 26.84 0.21 20.76
C THR A 70 25.39 0.33 21.22
N TRP A 71 24.96 1.54 21.56
CA TRP A 71 23.59 1.77 21.99
C TRP A 71 22.58 1.58 20.85
N ARG A 72 22.88 2.03 19.62
CA ARG A 72 22.02 1.79 18.44
C ARG A 72 21.98 0.31 18.03
N ASP A 73 23.08 -0.42 18.22
CA ASP A 73 23.14 -1.88 18.07
C ASP A 73 22.18 -2.57 19.05
N ASP A 74 22.28 -2.24 20.33
CA ASP A 74 21.43 -2.79 21.38
C ASP A 74 19.94 -2.50 21.13
N ILE A 75 19.57 -1.26 20.77
CA ILE A 75 18.19 -0.93 20.41
C ILE A 75 17.68 -1.75 19.22
N ALA A 76 18.50 -1.94 18.18
CA ALA A 76 18.11 -2.74 17.02
C ALA A 76 17.90 -4.21 17.39
N LEU A 77 18.76 -4.79 18.23
CA LEU A 77 18.66 -6.17 18.69
C LEU A 77 17.51 -6.37 19.71
N ARG A 78 17.21 -5.39 20.56
CA ARG A 78 16.00 -5.42 21.41
C ARG A 78 14.73 -5.37 20.58
N THR A 79 14.71 -4.52 19.55
CA THR A 79 13.58 -4.47 18.60
C THR A 79 13.40 -5.80 17.86
N LEU A 80 14.50 -6.48 17.53
CA LEU A 80 14.46 -7.84 16.98
C LEU A 80 13.95 -8.86 18.01
N ASP A 81 14.32 -8.72 19.27
CA ASP A 81 13.84 -9.61 20.33
C ASP A 81 12.31 -9.52 20.52
N ASP A 82 11.77 -8.30 20.47
CA ASP A 82 10.31 -8.06 20.48
C ASP A 82 9.62 -8.70 19.27
N LEU A 83 10.24 -8.59 18.09
CA LEU A 83 9.77 -9.23 16.85
C LEU A 83 9.72 -10.75 16.99
N LEU A 84 10.81 -11.37 17.47
CA LEU A 84 10.89 -12.82 17.62
C LEU A 84 9.94 -13.32 18.71
N SER A 85 9.73 -12.55 19.77
CA SER A 85 8.70 -12.84 20.78
C SER A 85 7.29 -12.81 20.19
N TRP A 86 7.00 -11.80 19.36
CA TRP A 86 5.70 -11.69 18.68
C TRP A 86 5.47 -12.84 17.68
N LEU A 87 6.48 -13.25 16.92
CA LEU A 87 6.38 -14.38 15.98
C LEU A 87 6.02 -15.71 16.63
N ARG A 88 6.22 -15.86 17.95
CA ARG A 88 5.82 -17.07 18.69
C ARG A 88 4.32 -17.14 18.97
N ARG A 89 3.57 -16.06 18.74
CA ARG A 89 2.12 -16.03 18.94
C ARG A 89 1.43 -16.88 17.88
N PRO A 90 0.29 -17.52 18.21
CA PRO A 90 -0.53 -18.19 17.20
C PRO A 90 -0.89 -17.22 16.07
N LYS A 91 -0.92 -17.73 14.83
CA LYS A 91 -1.25 -16.99 13.58
C LYS A 91 -0.21 -15.99 13.06
N SER A 92 0.73 -15.54 13.90
CA SER A 92 1.81 -14.64 13.48
C SER A 92 2.70 -15.31 12.43
N SER A 93 2.90 -14.64 11.29
CA SER A 93 3.56 -15.22 10.11
C SER A 93 4.85 -14.50 9.71
N VAL A 94 4.84 -13.15 9.68
CA VAL A 94 5.99 -12.37 9.17
C VAL A 94 6.31 -11.17 10.07
N GLY A 95 7.55 -11.08 10.53
CA GLY A 95 8.07 -9.93 11.27
C GLY A 95 9.03 -9.11 10.40
N ILE A 96 8.75 -7.82 10.20
CA ILE A 96 9.62 -6.93 9.41
C ILE A 96 10.44 -6.03 10.34
N LEU A 97 11.74 -6.29 10.46
CA LEU A 97 12.68 -5.40 11.15
C LEU A 97 13.06 -4.21 10.24
N ASP A 98 12.47 -3.04 10.50
CA ASP A 98 12.76 -1.78 9.81
C ASP A 98 13.88 -1.01 10.53
N ALA A 99 15.10 -1.23 10.04
CA ALA A 99 16.33 -0.57 10.46
C ALA A 99 17.26 -0.36 9.25
N THR A 100 18.37 0.36 9.42
CA THR A 100 19.33 0.58 8.33
C THR A 100 20.11 -0.68 7.98
N ASN A 101 20.52 -1.47 8.98
CA ASN A 101 21.29 -2.71 8.82
C ASN A 101 22.40 -2.60 7.75
N SER A 102 23.09 -1.46 7.78
CA SER A 102 23.92 -0.93 6.68
C SER A 102 25.31 -1.54 6.63
N THR A 103 25.71 -2.32 7.64
CA THR A 103 27.03 -2.96 7.72
C THR A 103 26.89 -4.48 7.72
N VAL A 104 27.92 -5.18 7.25
CA VAL A 104 27.99 -6.65 7.26
C VAL A 104 27.89 -7.17 8.70
N GLN A 105 28.62 -6.55 9.64
CA GLN A 105 28.65 -6.96 11.05
C GLN A 105 27.25 -6.87 11.69
N ARG A 106 26.48 -5.81 11.38
CA ARG A 106 25.10 -5.68 11.87
C ARG A 106 24.20 -6.79 11.34
N ARG A 107 24.31 -7.13 10.05
CA ARG A 107 23.49 -8.17 9.42
C ARG A 107 23.84 -9.56 9.95
N GLN A 108 25.13 -9.84 10.15
CA GLN A 108 25.61 -11.06 10.81
C GLN A 108 25.06 -11.16 12.25
N ALA A 109 25.17 -10.10 13.05
CA ALA A 109 24.64 -10.10 14.43
C ALA A 109 23.12 -10.32 14.47
N VAL A 110 22.36 -9.74 13.53
CA VAL A 110 20.92 -9.98 13.38
C VAL A 110 20.66 -11.45 13.05
N LEU A 111 21.36 -12.02 12.07
CA LEU A 111 21.16 -13.40 11.66
C LEU A 111 21.54 -14.38 12.78
N GLU A 112 22.69 -14.18 13.42
CA GLU A 112 23.15 -14.97 14.57
C GLU A 112 22.11 -14.94 15.69
N ARG A 113 21.62 -13.74 16.07
CA ARG A 113 20.59 -13.60 17.10
C ARG A 113 19.30 -14.37 16.77
N ILE A 114 18.87 -14.36 15.51
CA ILE A 114 17.72 -15.15 15.05
C ILE A 114 18.02 -16.64 15.23
N ARG A 115 19.15 -17.13 14.68
CA ARG A 115 19.54 -18.53 14.76
C ARG A 115 19.69 -19.03 16.20
N THR A 116 20.27 -18.23 17.10
CA THR A 116 20.37 -18.57 18.53
C THR A 116 19.00 -18.69 19.20
N LYS A 117 18.02 -17.86 18.82
CA LYS A 117 16.71 -17.80 19.48
C LYS A 117 15.64 -18.71 18.88
N THR A 118 15.80 -19.11 17.62
CA THR A 118 14.77 -19.84 16.87
C THR A 118 15.32 -21.03 16.08
N GLY A 119 16.63 -21.31 16.12
CA GLY A 119 17.24 -22.32 15.27
C GLY A 119 16.95 -22.06 13.79
N SER A 120 16.45 -23.09 13.11
CA SER A 120 16.07 -23.04 11.70
C SER A 120 14.58 -22.76 11.46
N ASP A 121 13.79 -22.54 12.51
CA ASP A 121 12.33 -22.41 12.40
C ASP A 121 11.88 -21.10 11.72
N VAL A 122 12.74 -20.07 11.74
CA VAL A 122 12.47 -18.76 11.13
C VAL A 122 13.34 -18.57 9.90
N GLU A 123 12.71 -18.40 8.76
CA GLU A 123 13.37 -17.98 7.51
C GLU A 123 13.68 -16.49 7.54
N VAL A 124 14.75 -16.07 6.86
CA VAL A 124 15.21 -14.67 6.82
C VAL A 124 15.37 -14.23 5.39
N LEU A 125 14.76 -13.08 5.05
CA LEU A 125 14.94 -12.40 3.77
C LEU A 125 15.44 -10.96 4.02
N PHE A 126 16.62 -10.62 3.52
CA PHE A 126 17.13 -9.26 3.55
C PHE A 126 16.55 -8.43 2.40
N LEU A 127 15.70 -7.46 2.72
CA LEU A 127 15.18 -6.48 1.75
C LEU A 127 16.01 -5.21 1.77
N GLU A 128 16.82 -4.97 0.76
CA GLU A 128 17.62 -3.78 0.58
C GLU A 128 16.95 -2.76 -0.35
N SER A 129 16.90 -1.49 0.06
CA SER A 129 16.47 -0.41 -0.82
C SER A 129 17.60 0.57 -1.10
N ARG A 130 17.89 0.75 -2.39
CA ARG A 130 18.90 1.65 -2.93
C ARG A 130 18.22 2.67 -3.82
N CYS A 131 18.63 3.92 -3.73
CA CYS A 131 18.12 5.00 -4.56
C CYS A 131 19.29 5.93 -4.88
N TYR A 132 19.49 6.12 -6.17
CA TYR A 132 20.46 6.97 -6.84
C TYR A 132 19.79 8.08 -7.63
N ASP A 133 18.49 7.94 -7.93
CA ASP A 133 17.66 9.02 -8.46
C ASP A 133 17.64 10.22 -7.51
N HIS A 134 18.27 11.32 -7.93
CA HIS A 134 18.43 12.53 -7.13
C HIS A 134 17.09 13.21 -6.76
N ASP A 135 16.13 13.26 -7.70
CA ASP A 135 14.85 13.92 -7.48
C ASP A 135 14.02 13.14 -6.44
N LEU A 136 14.01 11.82 -6.54
CA LEU A 136 13.37 10.95 -5.55
C LEU A 136 14.05 11.04 -4.18
N LEU A 137 15.38 11.12 -4.16
CA LEU A 137 16.17 11.25 -2.94
C LEU A 137 15.82 12.53 -2.18
N GLU A 138 15.77 13.65 -2.89
CA GLU A 138 15.44 14.96 -2.33
C GLU A 138 14.00 14.98 -1.82
N LYS A 139 13.04 14.41 -2.57
CA LYS A 139 11.67 14.20 -2.09
C LYS A 139 11.64 13.39 -0.80
N ASN A 140 12.37 12.27 -0.73
CA ASN A 140 12.43 11.43 0.46
C ASN A 140 13.10 12.13 1.67
N VAL A 141 14.10 12.99 1.43
CA VAL A 141 14.73 13.81 2.46
C VAL A 141 13.73 14.80 3.03
N ARG A 142 13.02 15.56 2.18
CA ARG A 142 11.99 16.52 2.62
C ARG A 142 10.88 15.84 3.42
N LEU A 143 10.42 14.68 2.97
CA LEU A 143 9.45 13.86 3.72
C LEU A 143 9.99 13.49 5.12
N LYS A 144 11.29 13.20 5.25
CA LYS A 144 11.90 12.92 6.56
C LYS A 144 11.96 14.14 7.47
N LEU A 145 12.04 15.36 6.94
CA LEU A 145 12.00 16.59 7.72
C LEU A 145 10.63 16.81 8.38
N SER A 146 9.55 16.37 7.72
CA SER A 146 8.20 16.33 8.32
C SER A 146 8.02 15.24 9.39
N GLY A 147 9.02 14.39 9.58
CA GLY A 147 9.01 13.30 10.56
C GLY A 147 9.25 13.77 12.00
N PRO A 148 9.02 12.90 12.99
CA PRO A 148 9.11 13.25 14.42
C PRO A 148 10.51 13.67 14.87
N ASP A 149 11.56 13.31 14.13
CA ASP A 149 12.94 13.71 14.44
C ASP A 149 13.19 15.21 14.15
N TYR A 150 12.39 15.84 13.27
CA TYR A 150 12.67 17.17 12.71
C TYR A 150 11.45 18.12 12.65
N LYS A 151 10.21 17.63 12.88
CA LYS A 151 8.95 18.38 12.67
C LYS A 151 8.87 19.73 13.40
N GLN A 152 9.59 19.90 14.50
CA GLN A 152 9.60 21.12 15.33
C GLN A 152 10.80 22.04 15.06
N HIS A 153 11.67 21.68 14.10
CA HIS A 153 12.89 22.43 13.80
C HIS A 153 12.77 23.22 12.50
N GLU A 154 13.56 24.28 12.37
CA GLU A 154 13.67 25.05 11.13
C GLU A 154 14.16 24.16 9.98
N GLU A 155 13.55 24.31 8.80
CA GLU A 155 13.82 23.47 7.63
C GLU A 155 15.31 23.48 7.24
N GLY A 156 15.98 24.64 7.28
CA GLY A 156 17.40 24.77 6.95
C GLY A 156 18.30 23.96 7.88
N THR A 157 18.11 24.09 9.20
CA THR A 157 18.87 23.34 10.21
C THR A 157 18.59 21.84 10.13
N ALA A 158 17.32 21.47 9.99
CA ALA A 158 16.90 20.07 9.87
C ALA A 158 17.48 19.40 8.63
N LEU A 159 17.48 20.11 7.49
CA LEU A 159 18.05 19.62 6.24
C LEU A 159 19.56 19.42 6.35
N ALA A 160 20.28 20.38 6.93
CA ALA A 160 21.73 20.29 7.13
C ALA A 160 22.10 19.11 8.03
N ASP A 161 21.43 18.96 9.18
CA ASP A 161 21.64 17.82 10.10
C ASP A 161 21.34 16.48 9.43
N PHE A 162 20.21 16.38 8.71
CA PHE A 162 19.83 15.12 8.08
C PHE A 162 20.75 14.74 6.92
N ARG A 163 21.24 15.70 6.13
CA ARG A 163 22.26 15.46 5.10
C ARG A 163 23.56 14.96 5.73
N ARG A 164 24.01 15.61 6.81
CA ARG A 164 25.18 15.15 7.56
C ARG A 164 25.01 13.73 8.10
N ARG A 165 23.81 13.40 8.60
CA ARG A 165 23.48 12.05 9.03
C ARG A 165 23.61 11.03 7.90
N ILE A 166 23.17 11.34 6.67
CA ILE A 166 23.34 10.47 5.51
C ILE A 166 24.81 10.22 5.21
N GLU A 167 25.63 11.29 5.15
CA GLU A 167 27.08 11.19 4.91
C GLU A 167 27.77 10.26 5.93
N LEU A 168 27.38 10.35 7.20
CA LEU A 168 27.95 9.50 8.26
C LEU A 168 27.60 8.02 8.07
N TYR A 169 26.39 7.70 7.60
CA TYR A 169 26.03 6.32 7.24
C TYR A 169 26.76 5.83 5.99
N GLU A 170 27.01 6.70 5.01
CA GLU A 170 27.71 6.36 3.77
C GLU A 170 29.15 5.90 4.02
N LYS A 171 29.84 6.48 5.01
CA LYS A 171 31.23 6.12 5.38
C LYS A 171 31.45 4.62 5.67
N LYS A 172 30.46 3.93 6.23
CA LYS A 172 30.56 2.49 6.60
C LYS A 172 29.52 1.62 5.90
N TYR A 173 28.76 2.14 4.95
CA TYR A 173 27.72 1.37 4.27
C TYR A 173 28.32 0.31 3.34
N THR A 174 27.78 -0.90 3.40
CA THR A 174 28.08 -2.00 2.49
C THR A 174 26.78 -2.63 2.03
N SER A 175 26.62 -2.79 0.72
CA SER A 175 25.40 -3.40 0.15
C SER A 175 25.29 -4.86 0.61
N VAL A 176 24.07 -5.41 0.71
CA VAL A 176 23.94 -6.85 1.00
C VAL A 176 24.49 -7.67 -0.17
N GLY A 177 25.25 -8.72 0.13
CA GLY A 177 25.82 -9.62 -0.88
C GLY A 177 27.16 -9.18 -1.48
N GLU A 178 27.69 -8.01 -1.10
CA GLU A 178 29.06 -7.59 -1.49
C GLU A 178 30.15 -8.34 -0.70
N SER A 179 29.82 -8.83 0.50
CA SER A 179 30.74 -9.65 1.29
C SER A 179 30.64 -11.12 0.87
N PRO A 180 31.77 -11.85 0.72
CA PRO A 180 31.76 -13.29 0.50
C PRO A 180 31.01 -14.07 1.59
N THR A 181 30.95 -13.53 2.81
CA THR A 181 30.23 -14.14 3.94
C THR A 181 28.70 -14.10 3.78
N GLU A 182 28.19 -13.34 2.81
CA GLU A 182 26.77 -13.15 2.54
C GLU A 182 26.35 -13.80 1.20
N ALA A 183 27.23 -14.58 0.56
CA ALA A 183 26.96 -15.19 -0.74
C ALA A 183 25.68 -16.05 -0.76
N GLU A 184 25.41 -16.74 0.36
CA GLU A 184 24.25 -17.61 0.52
C GLU A 184 23.07 -16.93 1.23
N TYR A 185 23.15 -15.63 1.53
CA TYR A 185 22.06 -14.93 2.20
C TYR A 185 20.88 -14.76 1.25
N PRO A 186 19.63 -15.09 1.66
CA PRO A 186 18.45 -14.72 0.90
C PRO A 186 18.27 -13.21 0.94
N TYR A 187 18.32 -12.55 -0.22
CA TYR A 187 18.13 -11.11 -0.28
C TYR A 187 17.45 -10.65 -1.57
N LEU A 188 16.79 -9.49 -1.46
CA LEU A 188 16.22 -8.74 -2.57
C LEU A 188 16.71 -7.29 -2.51
N GLN A 189 17.37 -6.81 -3.55
CA GLN A 189 17.79 -5.41 -3.68
C GLN A 189 16.87 -4.70 -4.66
N LEU A 190 16.21 -3.65 -4.19
CA LEU A 190 15.38 -2.76 -4.99
C LEU A 190 16.17 -1.47 -5.28
N VAL A 191 16.57 -1.27 -6.52
CA VAL A 191 17.30 -0.08 -6.98
C VAL A 191 16.34 0.86 -7.69
N ASP A 192 16.32 2.13 -7.26
CA ASP A 192 15.46 3.19 -7.78
C ASP A 192 14.01 2.73 -7.91
N VAL A 193 13.48 2.17 -6.82
CA VAL A 193 12.05 1.80 -6.70
C VAL A 193 11.64 0.78 -7.77
N GLY A 194 12.48 -0.24 -7.94
CA GLY A 194 12.21 -1.36 -8.83
C GLY A 194 12.67 -1.16 -10.27
N ARG A 195 13.38 -0.06 -10.60
CA ARG A 195 14.05 0.10 -11.90
C ARG A 195 15.01 -1.04 -12.19
N ARG A 196 15.72 -1.50 -11.16
CA ARG A 196 16.49 -2.75 -11.19
C ARG A 196 16.24 -3.52 -9.90
N VAL A 197 16.04 -4.82 -10.04
CA VAL A 197 15.86 -5.75 -8.93
C VAL A 197 16.91 -6.85 -9.01
N ILE A 198 17.56 -7.13 -7.89
CA ILE A 198 18.54 -8.21 -7.76
C ILE A 198 18.02 -9.15 -6.68
N ALA A 199 17.86 -10.42 -7.02
CA ALA A 199 17.36 -11.46 -6.12
C ALA A 199 18.43 -12.55 -5.96
N ASN A 200 18.69 -12.96 -4.71
CA ASN A 200 19.65 -14.01 -4.38
C ASN A 200 19.03 -15.00 -3.40
N CYS A 201 19.23 -16.29 -3.64
CA CYS A 201 18.79 -17.38 -2.75
C CYS A 201 17.33 -17.24 -2.25
N ILE A 202 16.40 -16.80 -3.13
CA ILE A 202 14.98 -16.67 -2.77
C ILE A 202 14.36 -18.05 -2.66
N ASN A 203 14.13 -18.49 -1.43
CA ASN A 203 13.56 -19.78 -1.10
C ASN A 203 12.33 -19.61 -0.19
N GLY A 204 11.39 -20.54 -0.29
CA GLY A 204 10.18 -20.54 0.52
C GLY A 204 9.04 -19.70 -0.07
N PHE A 205 7.81 -20.04 0.33
CA PHE A 205 6.59 -19.41 -0.18
C PHE A 205 6.56 -17.91 0.12
N LEU A 206 6.82 -17.50 1.37
CA LEU A 206 6.71 -16.11 1.81
C LEU A 206 7.74 -15.20 1.15
N SER A 207 8.99 -15.67 0.98
CA SER A 207 10.03 -14.91 0.29
C SER A 207 9.71 -14.70 -1.19
N ALA A 208 9.17 -15.74 -1.85
CA ALA A 208 8.69 -15.63 -3.23
C ALA A 208 7.51 -14.64 -3.34
N GLN A 209 6.54 -14.71 -2.41
CA GLN A 209 5.41 -13.77 -2.36
C GLN A 209 5.86 -12.31 -2.21
N ALA A 210 6.78 -12.06 -1.28
CA ALA A 210 7.32 -10.73 -1.08
C ALA A 210 8.07 -10.24 -2.33
N THR A 211 8.84 -11.12 -2.98
CA THR A 211 9.58 -10.78 -4.20
C THR A 211 8.65 -10.44 -5.36
N GLU A 212 7.64 -11.27 -5.63
CA GLU A 212 6.65 -11.03 -6.70
C GLU A 212 5.90 -9.71 -6.50
N TYR A 213 5.48 -9.41 -5.28
CA TYR A 213 4.83 -8.14 -4.96
C TYR A 213 5.74 -6.93 -5.23
N LEU A 214 6.98 -7.00 -4.77
CA LEU A 214 7.93 -5.88 -4.85
C LEU A 214 8.45 -5.66 -6.28
N LEU A 215 8.43 -6.67 -7.16
CA LEU A 215 8.74 -6.51 -8.59
C LEU A 215 7.72 -5.62 -9.31
N ASN A 216 6.45 -5.72 -8.91
CA ASN A 216 5.35 -4.97 -9.51
C ASN A 216 5.18 -3.57 -8.91
N PHE A 217 5.99 -3.20 -7.92
CA PHE A 217 5.79 -1.95 -7.22
C PHE A 217 6.24 -0.73 -8.04
N ARG A 218 5.37 0.30 -8.12
CA ARG A 218 5.64 1.61 -8.72
C ARG A 218 5.12 2.77 -7.86
N LEU A 219 5.73 3.95 -8.01
CA LEU A 219 5.44 5.18 -7.22
C LEU A 219 4.62 6.24 -7.97
N HIS A 220 3.91 5.89 -9.04
CA HIS A 220 3.15 6.86 -9.83
C HIS A 220 1.99 7.47 -9.05
N GLU A 221 1.87 8.80 -9.11
CA GLU A 221 0.65 9.51 -8.69
C GLU A 221 -0.45 9.23 -9.71
N ARG A 222 -1.54 8.62 -9.26
CA ARG A 222 -2.69 8.24 -10.08
C ARG A 222 -3.94 8.19 -9.21
N GLN A 223 -5.08 8.05 -9.87
CA GLN A 223 -6.37 7.83 -9.21
C GLN A 223 -6.86 6.42 -9.51
N ILE A 224 -7.21 5.69 -8.45
CA ILE A 224 -7.87 4.39 -8.52
C ILE A 224 -9.30 4.62 -8.03
N TRP A 225 -10.26 4.48 -8.92
CA TRP A 225 -11.67 4.64 -8.64
C TRP A 225 -12.32 3.28 -8.46
N ILE A 226 -13.16 3.12 -7.43
CA ILE A 226 -13.90 1.88 -7.20
C ILE A 226 -15.37 2.23 -6.99
N THR A 227 -16.24 1.55 -7.71
CA THR A 227 -17.69 1.64 -7.53
C THR A 227 -18.35 0.29 -7.72
N ARG A 228 -19.55 0.15 -7.16
CA ARG A 228 -20.47 -0.91 -7.62
C ARG A 228 -20.98 -0.57 -9.02
N ASN A 229 -21.44 -1.59 -9.73
CA ASN A 229 -22.35 -1.43 -10.87
C ASN A 229 -23.56 -0.57 -10.48
N GLY A 230 -24.20 0.03 -11.49
CA GLY A 230 -25.52 0.64 -11.32
C GLY A 230 -26.54 -0.39 -10.82
N GLU A 231 -27.60 0.08 -10.18
CA GLU A 231 -28.66 -0.80 -9.68
C GLU A 231 -29.17 -1.73 -10.80
N SER A 232 -29.21 -3.03 -10.53
CA SER A 232 -29.72 -4.04 -11.44
C SER A 232 -31.17 -4.41 -11.14
N LEU A 233 -31.84 -5.10 -12.06
CA LEU A 233 -33.18 -5.65 -11.82
C LEU A 233 -33.22 -6.60 -10.61
N ASP A 234 -32.16 -7.39 -10.39
CA ASP A 234 -32.05 -8.25 -9.21
C ASP A 234 -31.84 -7.45 -7.92
N ASP A 235 -31.12 -6.32 -7.96
CA ASP A 235 -30.98 -5.43 -6.80
C ASP A 235 -32.36 -4.88 -6.37
N VAL A 236 -33.20 -4.51 -7.32
CA VAL A 236 -34.59 -4.05 -7.07
C VAL A 236 -35.43 -5.13 -6.39
N GLU A 237 -35.26 -6.39 -6.80
CA GLU A 237 -35.95 -7.54 -6.18
C GLU A 237 -35.28 -8.04 -4.89
N GLY A 238 -34.08 -7.54 -4.55
CA GLY A 238 -33.29 -7.98 -3.41
C GLY A 238 -32.67 -9.38 -3.56
N ARG A 239 -32.48 -9.85 -4.79
CA ARG A 239 -31.87 -11.15 -5.13
C ARG A 239 -30.35 -11.03 -5.22
N ILE A 240 -29.63 -12.09 -4.89
CA ILE A 240 -28.16 -12.08 -4.85
C ILE A 240 -27.52 -12.85 -6.01
N GLY A 241 -26.35 -12.38 -6.45
CA GLY A 241 -25.31 -13.08 -7.23
C GLY A 241 -25.60 -13.35 -8.72
N ARG A 242 -26.85 -13.20 -9.17
CA ARG A 242 -27.21 -13.36 -10.58
C ARG A 242 -26.69 -12.21 -11.44
N SER A 243 -26.53 -12.50 -12.72
CA SER A 243 -26.28 -11.49 -13.75
C SER A 243 -27.61 -11.03 -14.33
N SER A 244 -27.97 -9.78 -14.12
CA SER A 244 -29.15 -9.13 -14.69
C SER A 244 -28.79 -7.78 -15.28
N ARG A 245 -29.70 -7.23 -16.09
CA ARG A 245 -29.54 -5.90 -16.69
C ARG A 245 -29.73 -4.80 -15.63
N LEU A 246 -29.27 -3.61 -15.96
CA LEU A 246 -29.53 -2.40 -15.18
C LEU A 246 -31.04 -2.11 -15.08
N SER A 247 -31.44 -1.54 -13.95
CA SER A 247 -32.72 -0.85 -13.82
C SER A 247 -32.66 0.51 -14.54
N ASP A 248 -33.80 1.20 -14.65
CA ASP A 248 -33.83 2.57 -15.15
C ASP A 248 -32.96 3.50 -14.28
N GLY A 249 -32.98 3.31 -12.96
CA GLY A 249 -32.13 4.03 -12.01
C GLY A 249 -30.64 3.71 -12.21
N GLY A 250 -30.31 2.44 -12.41
CA GLY A 250 -28.94 2.01 -12.71
C GLY A 250 -28.40 2.60 -14.00
N THR A 251 -29.24 2.73 -15.04
CA THR A 251 -28.87 3.35 -16.31
C THR A 251 -28.59 4.85 -16.16
N LYS A 252 -29.41 5.58 -15.40
CA LYS A 252 -29.16 7.00 -15.06
C LYS A 252 -27.87 7.18 -14.29
N PHE A 253 -27.62 6.32 -13.29
CA PHE A 253 -26.36 6.30 -12.55
C PHE A 253 -25.16 6.09 -13.47
N ALA A 254 -25.23 5.14 -14.41
CA ALA A 254 -24.15 4.84 -15.35
C ALA A 254 -23.79 6.05 -16.23
N SER A 255 -24.81 6.76 -16.75
CA SER A 255 -24.61 7.98 -17.53
C SER A 255 -24.01 9.12 -16.70
N ALA A 256 -24.48 9.31 -15.47
CA ALA A 256 -23.93 10.31 -14.56
C ALA A 256 -22.47 9.98 -14.16
N LEU A 257 -22.16 8.69 -13.97
CA LEU A 257 -20.83 8.23 -13.58
C LEU A 257 -19.78 8.60 -14.63
N SER A 258 -20.05 8.40 -15.92
CA SER A 258 -19.09 8.77 -16.97
C SER A 258 -18.80 10.26 -16.99
N THR A 259 -19.85 11.08 -16.88
CA THR A 259 -19.74 12.55 -16.80
C THR A 259 -18.96 12.99 -15.56
N PHE A 260 -19.21 12.36 -14.42
CA PHE A 260 -18.51 12.64 -13.17
C PHE A 260 -17.01 12.30 -13.27
N ILE A 261 -16.67 11.13 -13.79
CA ILE A 261 -15.28 10.69 -13.93
C ILE A 261 -14.50 11.61 -14.88
N GLU A 262 -15.10 12.04 -15.98
CA GLU A 262 -14.50 13.01 -16.89
C GLU A 262 -14.20 14.33 -16.17
N LYS A 263 -15.15 14.86 -15.38
CA LYS A 263 -14.93 16.06 -14.57
C LYS A 263 -13.78 15.89 -13.58
N GLN A 264 -13.69 14.74 -12.91
CA GLN A 264 -12.62 14.44 -11.95
C GLN A 264 -11.25 14.33 -12.63
N ARG A 265 -11.20 13.74 -13.83
CA ARG A 265 -10.01 13.69 -14.67
C ARG A 265 -9.51 15.09 -15.00
N CYS A 266 -10.37 15.97 -15.52
CA CYS A 266 -10.00 17.36 -15.82
C CYS A 266 -9.51 18.11 -14.57
N MET A 267 -10.15 17.91 -13.41
CA MET A 267 -9.73 18.51 -12.15
C MET A 267 -8.36 18.00 -11.68
N TRP A 268 -8.06 16.72 -11.88
CA TRP A 268 -6.75 16.17 -11.57
C TRP A 268 -5.66 16.75 -12.48
N GLU A 269 -5.90 16.82 -13.78
CA GLU A 269 -4.98 17.41 -14.76
C GLU A 269 -4.67 18.88 -14.46
N ALA A 270 -5.68 19.67 -14.08
CA ALA A 270 -5.50 21.05 -13.65
C ALA A 270 -4.58 21.17 -12.42
N ARG A 271 -4.80 20.36 -11.37
CA ARG A 271 -3.96 20.33 -10.16
C ARG A 271 -2.51 19.96 -10.46
N GLN A 272 -2.29 19.04 -11.38
CA GLN A 272 -0.94 18.62 -11.78
C GLN A 272 -0.22 19.73 -12.56
N ASN A 273 -0.92 20.44 -13.44
CA ASN A 273 -0.36 21.57 -14.17
C ASN A 273 0.02 22.74 -13.25
N GLU A 274 -0.80 23.04 -12.24
CA GLU A 274 -0.47 24.02 -11.20
C GLU A 274 0.80 23.63 -10.44
N THR A 275 0.87 22.39 -9.97
CA THR A 275 2.04 21.85 -9.25
C THR A 275 3.31 21.89 -10.11
N TYR A 276 3.19 21.57 -11.40
CA TYR A 276 4.29 21.64 -12.35
C TYR A 276 4.76 23.09 -12.57
N ASN A 277 3.83 24.04 -12.71
CA ASN A 277 4.16 25.45 -12.88
C ASN A 277 4.86 26.02 -11.65
N ASP A 278 4.43 25.68 -10.44
CA ASP A 278 5.11 26.08 -9.20
C ASP A 278 6.52 25.49 -9.11
N THR A 279 6.66 24.20 -9.42
CA THR A 279 7.96 23.51 -9.38
C THR A 279 8.92 24.04 -10.45
N SER A 280 8.42 24.34 -11.65
CA SER A 280 9.22 24.89 -12.75
C SER A 280 9.63 26.33 -12.46
N ASN A 281 8.79 27.15 -11.83
CA ASN A 281 9.13 28.50 -11.36
C ASN A 281 10.23 28.47 -10.28
N ILE A 282 10.20 27.46 -9.39
CA ILE A 282 11.27 27.22 -8.42
C ILE A 282 12.56 26.78 -9.12
N LYS A 283 12.49 25.82 -10.06
CA LYS A 283 13.66 25.36 -10.85
C LYS A 283 14.26 26.47 -11.71
N LYS A 284 13.45 27.33 -12.36
CA LYS A 284 13.91 28.50 -13.14
C LYS A 284 14.64 29.55 -12.29
N ARG A 285 14.28 29.68 -11.01
CA ARG A 285 14.98 30.56 -10.06
C ARG A 285 16.31 29.98 -9.57
N LEU A 286 16.51 28.67 -9.70
CA LEU A 286 17.68 27.94 -9.18
C LEU A 286 18.65 27.44 -10.28
N SER A 287 18.27 27.45 -11.56
CA SER A 287 19.17 27.12 -12.66
C SER A 287 18.99 28.03 -13.89
N THR A 288 20.08 28.67 -14.30
CA THR A 288 20.29 29.11 -15.69
C THR A 288 20.74 27.92 -16.50
N SER A 289 19.91 27.50 -17.46
CA SER A 289 20.17 26.50 -18.52
C SER A 289 19.46 25.15 -18.34
N SER A 290 18.33 24.99 -19.02
CA SER A 290 17.80 23.70 -19.48
C SER A 290 16.82 23.99 -20.63
N VAL A 291 17.25 23.74 -21.87
CA VAL A 291 16.55 24.05 -23.14
C VAL A 291 15.77 22.84 -23.67
N TYR A 292 15.49 21.83 -22.84
CA TYR A 292 14.79 20.62 -23.29
C TYR A 292 13.74 20.16 -22.28
N MET A 293 12.58 20.82 -22.21
CA MET A 293 11.31 20.25 -21.71
C MET A 293 10.16 21.23 -22.06
N ASP A 294 9.69 21.23 -23.31
CA ASP A 294 8.58 22.13 -23.73
C ASP A 294 7.42 21.39 -24.40
N LYS A 295 7.20 20.12 -24.01
CA LYS A 295 5.91 19.46 -24.24
C LYS A 295 5.45 18.82 -22.93
N PRO A 296 4.26 19.14 -22.41
CA PRO A 296 3.64 18.30 -21.39
C PRO A 296 3.53 16.90 -21.99
N LEU A 297 4.08 15.91 -21.29
CA LEU A 297 3.82 14.51 -21.63
C LEU A 297 2.29 14.34 -21.65
N PRO A 298 1.72 13.61 -22.63
CA PRO A 298 0.31 13.26 -22.58
C PRO A 298 0.03 12.67 -21.19
N GLY A 299 -1.05 13.15 -20.55
CA GLY A 299 -1.43 12.69 -19.22
C GLY A 299 -1.58 11.17 -19.18
N PRO A 300 -1.50 10.55 -17.99
CA PRO A 300 -1.75 9.12 -17.83
C PRO A 300 -3.05 8.72 -18.53
N ASN A 301 -3.05 7.53 -19.16
CA ASN A 301 -4.25 7.01 -19.78
C ASN A 301 -5.30 6.72 -18.69
N PHE A 302 -6.56 6.55 -19.10
CA PHE A 302 -7.64 6.20 -18.18
C PHE A 302 -8.25 4.86 -18.60
N GLN A 303 -8.15 3.88 -17.71
CA GLN A 303 -8.70 2.54 -17.94
C GLN A 303 -10.03 2.37 -17.20
N VAL A 304 -10.96 1.60 -17.77
CA VAL A 304 -12.21 1.21 -17.13
C VAL A 304 -12.24 -0.32 -17.10
N TRP A 305 -12.16 -0.89 -15.90
CA TRP A 305 -12.23 -2.33 -15.70
C TRP A 305 -13.58 -2.72 -15.12
N THR A 306 -14.25 -3.65 -15.78
CA THR A 306 -15.54 -4.18 -15.34
C THR A 306 -15.42 -5.65 -14.97
N SER A 307 -16.40 -6.18 -14.24
CA SER A 307 -16.65 -7.62 -14.24
C SER A 307 -17.26 -8.07 -15.58
N ILE A 308 -17.33 -9.37 -15.84
CA ILE A 308 -18.05 -9.88 -17.03
C ILE A 308 -19.57 -10.00 -16.84
N MET A 309 -20.13 -9.54 -15.71
CA MET A 309 -21.56 -9.57 -15.44
C MET A 309 -22.27 -8.40 -16.14
N ALA A 310 -23.47 -8.65 -16.67
CA ALA A 310 -24.20 -7.71 -17.54
C ALA A 310 -24.34 -6.31 -16.92
N GLN A 311 -24.78 -6.22 -15.66
CA GLN A 311 -24.94 -4.95 -14.95
C GLN A 311 -23.64 -4.13 -14.87
N ALA A 312 -22.47 -4.76 -14.76
CA ALA A 312 -21.19 -4.05 -14.69
C ALA A 312 -20.75 -3.56 -16.08
N ILE A 313 -20.96 -4.38 -17.11
CA ILE A 313 -20.68 -4.02 -18.50
C ILE A 313 -21.59 -2.87 -18.95
N GLU A 314 -22.90 -2.99 -18.72
CA GLU A 314 -23.89 -1.95 -19.05
C GLU A 314 -23.59 -0.62 -18.34
N THR A 315 -23.06 -0.66 -17.11
CA THR A 315 -22.65 0.55 -16.40
C THR A 315 -21.49 1.28 -17.10
N SER A 316 -20.66 0.56 -17.85
CA SER A 316 -19.52 1.13 -18.58
C SER A 316 -19.86 1.65 -19.99
N GLU A 317 -21.08 1.40 -20.49
CA GLU A 317 -21.45 1.71 -21.89
C GLU A 317 -21.39 3.20 -22.24
N PHE A 318 -21.48 4.08 -21.23
CA PHE A 318 -21.40 5.54 -21.42
C PHE A 318 -19.96 6.07 -21.47
N PHE A 319 -18.94 5.22 -21.33
CA PHE A 319 -17.53 5.60 -21.51
C PHE A 319 -17.12 5.39 -22.97
N ALA A 320 -16.64 6.43 -23.63
CA ALA A 320 -16.25 6.35 -25.03
C ALA A 320 -14.89 5.64 -25.19
N GLU A 321 -14.82 4.58 -26.00
CA GLU A 321 -13.59 3.79 -26.24
C GLU A 321 -12.42 4.60 -26.80
N LYS A 322 -12.69 5.76 -27.41
CA LYS A 322 -11.65 6.69 -27.88
C LYS A 322 -10.88 7.37 -26.74
N ASP A 323 -11.52 7.55 -25.58
CA ASP A 323 -10.99 8.30 -24.43
C ASP A 323 -10.61 7.38 -23.26
N TYR A 324 -11.16 6.16 -23.25
CA TYR A 324 -11.05 5.17 -22.17
C TYR A 324 -10.71 3.78 -22.71
N GLU A 325 -9.75 3.11 -22.10
CA GLU A 325 -9.45 1.70 -22.38
C GLU A 325 -10.33 0.79 -21.52
N ILE A 326 -11.31 0.13 -22.14
CA ILE A 326 -12.30 -0.70 -21.43
C ILE A 326 -11.88 -2.16 -21.45
N SER A 327 -11.86 -2.81 -20.28
CA SER A 327 -11.50 -4.22 -20.12
C SER A 327 -12.48 -4.97 -19.21
N ASN A 328 -12.94 -6.14 -19.66
CA ASN A 328 -13.90 -6.96 -18.91
C ASN A 328 -13.17 -8.14 -18.26
N LEU A 329 -13.08 -8.14 -16.93
CA LEU A 329 -12.24 -9.08 -16.17
C LEU A 329 -13.10 -10.02 -15.34
N ARG A 330 -13.05 -11.33 -15.63
CA ARG A 330 -13.76 -12.35 -14.84
C ARG A 330 -13.37 -12.36 -13.36
N MET A 331 -12.14 -11.95 -13.06
CA MET A 331 -11.63 -11.83 -11.69
C MET A 331 -12.35 -10.73 -10.89
N LEU A 332 -13.11 -9.85 -11.53
CA LEU A 332 -13.94 -8.82 -10.89
C LEU A 332 -15.41 -9.22 -10.75
N ASN A 333 -15.81 -10.44 -11.11
CA ASN A 333 -17.18 -10.95 -10.86
C ASN A 333 -17.49 -10.97 -9.37
N ASP A 334 -18.77 -10.81 -9.03
CA ASP A 334 -19.21 -10.87 -7.63
C ASP A 334 -18.85 -12.20 -6.99
N LEU A 335 -18.90 -12.20 -5.66
CA LEU A 335 -18.74 -13.41 -4.87
C LEU A 335 -19.86 -14.39 -5.19
N HIS A 336 -19.50 -15.57 -5.68
CA HIS A 336 -20.47 -16.57 -6.12
C HIS A 336 -21.17 -17.23 -4.92
N ALA A 337 -22.50 -17.08 -4.82
CA ALA A 337 -23.32 -17.58 -3.73
C ALA A 337 -23.72 -19.06 -3.86
N GLY A 338 -23.17 -19.76 -4.87
CA GLY A 338 -23.34 -21.20 -5.04
C GLY A 338 -24.79 -21.58 -5.31
N LYS A 339 -25.34 -22.47 -4.48
CA LYS A 339 -26.76 -22.88 -4.59
C LYS A 339 -27.75 -21.79 -4.15
N MET A 340 -27.29 -20.70 -3.54
CA MET A 340 -28.14 -19.61 -3.04
C MET A 340 -28.36 -18.50 -4.07
N GLU A 341 -27.81 -18.65 -5.27
CA GLU A 341 -27.91 -17.71 -6.37
C GLU A 341 -29.36 -17.41 -6.78
N GLY A 342 -29.72 -16.13 -6.74
CA GLY A 342 -31.05 -15.61 -7.04
C GLY A 342 -32.08 -15.71 -5.93
N LEU A 343 -31.69 -16.16 -4.74
CA LEU A 343 -32.52 -16.04 -3.56
C LEU A 343 -32.34 -14.65 -2.95
N THR A 344 -33.35 -14.20 -2.23
CA THR A 344 -33.26 -13.06 -1.32
C THR A 344 -32.67 -13.50 0.01
N PHE A 345 -32.04 -12.59 0.76
CA PHE A 345 -31.59 -12.91 2.13
C PHE A 345 -32.73 -13.35 3.06
N GLY A 346 -33.97 -12.87 2.80
CA GLY A 346 -35.16 -13.30 3.52
C GLY A 346 -35.52 -14.76 3.27
N GLU A 347 -35.45 -15.21 2.01
CA GLU A 347 -35.64 -16.62 1.63
C GLU A 347 -34.54 -17.51 2.22
N ILE A 348 -33.27 -17.10 2.10
CA ILE A 348 -32.14 -17.84 2.67
C ILE A 348 -32.30 -17.98 4.19
N SER A 349 -32.72 -16.93 4.89
CA SER A 349 -32.91 -16.99 6.35
C SER A 349 -34.04 -17.93 6.76
N ARG A 350 -35.07 -18.10 5.93
CA ARG A 350 -36.21 -18.99 6.20
C ARG A 350 -35.91 -20.44 5.85
N ILE A 351 -35.27 -20.68 4.71
CA ILE A 351 -35.06 -22.02 4.14
C ILE A 351 -33.73 -22.62 4.63
N HIS A 352 -32.71 -21.79 4.84
CA HIS A 352 -31.34 -22.16 5.13
C HIS A 352 -30.80 -21.42 6.38
N SER A 353 -31.56 -21.43 7.47
CA SER A 353 -31.23 -20.71 8.71
C SER A 353 -29.85 -21.08 9.31
N ASN A 354 -29.45 -22.36 9.23
CA ASN A 354 -28.15 -22.83 9.68
C ASN A 354 -26.98 -22.19 8.90
N GLU A 355 -27.16 -21.97 7.60
CA GLU A 355 -26.14 -21.31 6.75
C GLU A 355 -25.96 -19.85 7.16
N MET A 356 -27.05 -19.14 7.48
CA MET A 356 -26.98 -17.75 7.95
C MET A 356 -26.27 -17.64 9.30
N CYS A 357 -26.54 -18.56 10.23
CA CYS A 357 -25.85 -18.61 11.52
C CYS A 357 -24.34 -18.84 11.34
N THR A 358 -23.97 -19.81 10.49
CA THR A 358 -22.56 -20.13 10.21
C THR A 358 -21.83 -18.95 9.56
N ARG A 359 -22.48 -18.27 8.61
CA ARG A 359 -21.96 -17.07 7.97
C ARG A 359 -21.74 -15.92 8.96
N GLN A 360 -22.63 -15.74 9.93
CA GLN A 360 -22.47 -14.70 10.96
C GLN A 360 -21.31 -14.98 11.91
N GLN A 361 -21.07 -16.26 12.24
CA GLN A 361 -19.97 -16.67 13.13
C GLN A 361 -18.59 -16.59 12.45
N ASN A 362 -18.54 -16.77 11.13
CA ASN A 362 -17.29 -16.78 10.38
C ASN A 362 -17.42 -16.06 9.02
N PRO A 363 -17.62 -14.72 9.02
CA PRO A 363 -18.04 -13.99 7.83
C PRO A 363 -16.99 -13.98 6.70
N VAL A 364 -15.70 -14.11 7.03
CA VAL A 364 -14.61 -14.08 6.03
C VAL A 364 -14.38 -15.46 5.40
N HIS A 365 -14.37 -16.53 6.20
CA HIS A 365 -14.04 -17.88 5.72
C HIS A 365 -15.28 -18.75 5.44
N TYR A 366 -16.48 -18.30 5.80
CA TYR A 366 -17.70 -18.97 5.36
C TYR A 366 -17.74 -18.98 3.84
N ARG A 367 -17.77 -20.19 3.28
CA ARG A 367 -17.87 -20.45 1.85
C ARG A 367 -19.30 -20.86 1.54
N TRP A 368 -19.96 -20.17 0.61
CA TRP A 368 -21.32 -20.54 0.23
C TRP A 368 -21.39 -21.98 -0.29
N PRO A 369 -22.43 -22.75 0.07
CA PRO A 369 -22.56 -24.13 -0.35
C PRO A 369 -22.93 -24.22 -1.84
N GLY A 370 -22.43 -25.27 -2.50
CA GLY A 370 -22.74 -25.54 -3.91
C GLY A 370 -21.55 -25.43 -4.85
N SER A 371 -21.79 -25.77 -6.11
CA SER A 371 -20.77 -25.64 -7.16
C SER A 371 -20.38 -24.18 -7.33
N GLY A 372 -19.07 -23.91 -7.34
CA GLY A 372 -18.54 -22.56 -7.54
C GLY A 372 -18.71 -21.60 -6.36
N GLY A 373 -19.31 -22.01 -5.23
CA GLY A 373 -19.47 -21.13 -4.08
C GLY A 373 -18.13 -20.60 -3.55
N GLU A 374 -18.11 -19.32 -3.16
CA GLU A 374 -16.93 -18.60 -2.69
C GLU A 374 -17.12 -18.05 -1.27
N SER A 375 -16.00 -17.93 -0.56
CA SER A 375 -15.84 -17.13 0.67
C SER A 375 -15.15 -15.80 0.34
N TYR A 376 -15.09 -14.85 1.28
CA TYR A 376 -14.26 -13.66 1.11
C TYR A 376 -12.76 -14.01 0.99
N ALA A 377 -12.32 -15.10 1.64
CA ALA A 377 -10.96 -15.62 1.48
C ALA A 377 -10.67 -16.10 0.04
N ASP A 378 -11.62 -16.77 -0.61
CA ASP A 378 -11.51 -17.15 -2.02
C ASP A 378 -11.42 -15.90 -2.92
N VAL A 379 -12.24 -14.87 -2.64
CA VAL A 379 -12.23 -13.59 -3.38
C VAL A 379 -10.91 -12.85 -3.22
N ILE A 380 -10.31 -12.82 -2.02
CA ILE A 380 -8.97 -12.24 -1.78
C ILE A 380 -7.94 -12.93 -2.67
N GLN A 381 -7.92 -14.27 -2.67
CA GLN A 381 -6.97 -15.02 -3.49
C GLN A 381 -7.19 -14.78 -4.99
N ARG A 382 -8.46 -14.70 -5.43
CA ARG A 382 -8.84 -14.37 -6.81
C ARG A 382 -8.42 -12.95 -7.21
N LEU A 383 -8.47 -11.98 -6.30
CA LEU A 383 -8.14 -10.58 -6.61
C LEU A 383 -6.65 -10.27 -6.50
N ARG A 384 -5.82 -11.21 -6.07
CA ARG A 384 -4.38 -10.98 -5.95
C ARG A 384 -3.74 -10.47 -7.25
N PRO A 385 -3.99 -11.04 -8.44
CA PRO A 385 -3.46 -10.48 -9.70
C PRO A 385 -3.96 -9.06 -9.99
N ILE A 386 -5.19 -8.74 -9.58
CA ILE A 386 -5.74 -7.37 -9.72
C ILE A 386 -4.97 -6.41 -8.83
N ILE A 387 -4.68 -6.76 -7.57
CA ILE A 387 -3.85 -5.92 -6.69
C ILE A 387 -2.44 -5.74 -7.25
N MET A 388 -1.83 -6.79 -7.84
CA MET A 388 -0.52 -6.67 -8.47
C MET A 388 -0.56 -5.65 -9.62
N GLU A 389 -1.56 -5.75 -10.47
CA GLU A 389 -1.71 -4.85 -11.62
C GLU A 389 -2.01 -3.42 -11.18
N LEU A 390 -2.89 -3.25 -10.18
CA LEU A 390 -3.18 -1.95 -9.58
C LEU A 390 -1.94 -1.31 -8.99
N GLU A 391 -1.03 -2.07 -8.37
CA GLU A 391 0.23 -1.55 -7.83
C GLU A 391 1.29 -1.25 -8.91
N ARG A 392 1.20 -1.96 -10.05
CA ARG A 392 2.09 -1.83 -11.21
C ARG A 392 1.76 -0.65 -12.10
N MET A 393 0.48 -0.37 -12.31
CA MET A 393 0.04 0.59 -13.30
C MET A 393 0.46 2.03 -12.95
N ALA A 394 0.74 2.81 -13.99
CA ALA A 394 0.95 4.25 -13.90
C ALA A 394 -0.33 5.05 -14.18
N ASP A 395 -1.24 4.44 -14.93
CA ASP A 395 -2.46 5.05 -15.45
C ASP A 395 -3.58 5.17 -14.40
N HIS A 396 -4.55 6.02 -14.68
CA HIS A 396 -5.79 6.05 -13.91
C HIS A 396 -6.63 4.81 -14.21
N VAL A 397 -7.44 4.39 -13.24
CA VAL A 397 -8.35 3.26 -13.42
C VAL A 397 -9.66 3.45 -12.68
N LEU A 398 -10.76 3.06 -13.30
CA LEU A 398 -12.06 2.89 -12.69
C LEU A 398 -12.45 1.41 -12.69
N LEU A 399 -12.70 0.86 -11.49
CA LEU A 399 -13.19 -0.49 -11.31
C LEU A 399 -14.70 -0.44 -11.05
N ILE A 400 -15.48 -0.96 -12.00
CA ILE A 400 -16.92 -1.15 -11.89
C ILE A 400 -17.17 -2.61 -11.58
N THR A 401 -17.46 -2.89 -10.31
CA THR A 401 -17.56 -4.26 -9.80
C THR A 401 -18.75 -4.40 -8.86
N HIS A 402 -18.71 -5.34 -7.92
CA HIS A 402 -19.83 -5.72 -7.07
C HIS A 402 -19.51 -5.49 -5.61
N ARG A 403 -20.52 -5.67 -4.75
CA ARG A 403 -20.40 -5.35 -3.32
C ARG A 403 -19.27 -6.11 -2.63
N ALA A 404 -19.16 -7.42 -2.82
CA ALA A 404 -18.15 -8.21 -2.12
C ALA A 404 -16.73 -7.91 -2.62
N VAL A 405 -16.56 -7.77 -3.94
CA VAL A 405 -15.28 -7.46 -4.58
C VAL A 405 -14.80 -6.07 -4.18
N ALA A 406 -15.66 -5.05 -4.27
CA ALA A 406 -15.32 -3.68 -3.88
C ALA A 406 -14.90 -3.60 -2.40
N ARG A 407 -15.55 -4.35 -1.51
CA ARG A 407 -15.14 -4.45 -0.10
C ARG A 407 -13.72 -4.99 0.06
N VAL A 408 -13.39 -6.08 -0.63
CA VAL A 408 -12.06 -6.70 -0.57
C VAL A 408 -10.99 -5.77 -1.11
N LEU A 409 -11.26 -5.07 -2.22
CA LEU A 409 -10.33 -4.10 -2.81
C LEU A 409 -10.16 -2.88 -1.89
N LEU A 410 -11.25 -2.33 -1.35
CA LEU A 410 -11.19 -1.18 -0.44
C LEU A 410 -10.45 -1.53 0.86
N ALA A 411 -10.67 -2.73 1.41
CA ALA A 411 -9.98 -3.18 2.60
C ALA A 411 -8.45 -3.25 2.43
N TYR A 412 -7.97 -3.63 1.23
CA TYR A 412 -6.54 -3.58 0.91
C TYR A 412 -5.99 -2.15 1.07
N PHE A 413 -6.66 -1.15 0.49
CA PHE A 413 -6.20 0.23 0.53
C PHE A 413 -6.42 0.89 1.89
N GLN A 414 -7.50 0.54 2.60
CA GLN A 414 -7.81 1.06 3.93
C GLN A 414 -6.91 0.51 5.05
N GLU A 415 -6.07 -0.50 4.76
CA GLU A 415 -5.27 -1.20 5.76
C GLU A 415 -6.14 -1.85 6.85
N SER A 416 -7.35 -2.27 6.47
CA SER A 416 -8.29 -2.92 7.37
C SER A 416 -7.81 -4.31 7.78
N ASN A 417 -8.10 -4.71 9.02
CA ASN A 417 -7.92 -6.09 9.43
C ASN A 417 -8.83 -6.99 8.57
N TRP A 418 -8.34 -8.19 8.24
CA TRP A 418 -9.07 -9.11 7.37
C TRP A 418 -10.44 -9.50 7.96
N ASP A 419 -10.56 -9.56 9.29
CA ASP A 419 -11.84 -9.78 10.01
C ASP A 419 -12.90 -8.70 9.71
N ALA A 420 -12.46 -7.46 9.48
CA ALA A 420 -13.35 -6.30 9.27
C ALA A 420 -13.75 -6.09 7.81
N ILE A 421 -13.28 -6.93 6.86
CA ILE A 421 -13.57 -6.78 5.42
C ILE A 421 -15.08 -6.75 5.15
N THR A 422 -15.85 -7.56 5.88
CA THR A 422 -17.30 -7.67 5.67
C THR A 422 -18.09 -6.47 6.20
N GLU A 423 -17.45 -5.65 7.04
CA GLU A 423 -18.02 -4.44 7.65
C GLU A 423 -17.84 -3.21 6.75
N VAL A 424 -16.92 -3.26 5.77
CA VAL A 424 -16.68 -2.16 4.83
C VAL A 424 -18.00 -1.81 4.09
N GLU A 425 -18.42 -0.56 4.22
CA GLU A 425 -19.65 -0.08 3.60
C GLU A 425 -19.43 0.29 2.13
N VAL A 426 -20.18 -0.38 1.26
CA VAL A 426 -20.17 -0.13 -0.20
C VAL A 426 -21.63 -0.10 -0.70
N PRO A 427 -22.39 0.97 -0.40
CA PRO A 427 -23.76 1.10 -0.90
C PRO A 427 -23.79 1.33 -2.41
N LEU A 428 -24.95 1.12 -3.03
CA LEU A 428 -25.19 1.53 -4.43
C LEU A 428 -25.05 3.04 -4.55
N GLY A 429 -24.64 3.50 -5.74
CA GLY A 429 -24.45 4.92 -6.01
C GLY A 429 -23.21 5.54 -5.37
N ARG A 430 -22.38 4.78 -4.63
CA ARG A 430 -21.16 5.31 -4.00
C ARG A 430 -19.91 4.99 -4.80
N VAL A 431 -19.14 6.04 -5.09
CA VAL A 431 -17.87 5.99 -5.81
C VAL A 431 -16.74 6.38 -4.87
N PHE A 432 -15.67 5.59 -4.84
CA PHE A 432 -14.50 5.83 -4.01
C PHE A 432 -13.32 6.25 -4.88
N CYS A 433 -12.64 7.35 -4.52
CA CYS A 433 -11.40 7.79 -5.12
C CYS A 433 -10.24 7.44 -4.21
N ILE A 434 -9.27 6.68 -4.70
CA ILE A 434 -8.07 6.29 -3.96
C ILE A 434 -6.86 6.89 -4.67
N GLU A 435 -6.14 7.76 -3.98
CA GLU A 435 -4.88 8.33 -4.48
C GLU A 435 -3.73 7.83 -3.59
N PRO A 436 -2.77 7.05 -4.13
CA PRO A 436 -1.59 6.63 -3.39
C PRO A 436 -0.73 7.83 -3.00
N ARG A 437 -0.30 7.89 -1.73
CA ARG A 437 0.56 8.95 -1.17
C ARG A 437 1.84 8.35 -0.56
N PRO A 438 2.90 9.16 -0.33
CA PRO A 438 4.12 8.68 0.31
C PRO A 438 3.97 8.11 1.73
N TYR A 439 2.85 8.35 2.43
CA TYR A 439 2.62 7.82 3.79
C TYR A 439 1.36 6.96 3.93
N GLY A 440 0.78 6.54 2.82
CA GLY A 440 -0.45 5.74 2.83
C GLY A 440 -1.26 5.98 1.58
N VAL A 441 -2.57 6.10 1.75
CA VAL A 441 -3.51 6.41 0.67
C VAL A 441 -4.49 7.47 1.16
N THR A 442 -4.90 8.37 0.28
CA THR A 442 -6.07 9.21 0.52
C THR A 442 -7.28 8.55 -0.13
N ILE A 443 -8.33 8.37 0.65
CA ILE A 443 -9.59 7.76 0.18
C ILE A 443 -10.71 8.77 0.39
N GLU A 444 -11.27 9.24 -0.72
CA GLU A 444 -12.45 10.09 -0.75
C GLU A 444 -13.63 9.29 -1.29
N SER A 445 -14.85 9.67 -0.92
CA SER A 445 -16.06 8.99 -1.39
C SER A 445 -17.12 10.00 -1.82
N TYR A 446 -17.86 9.64 -2.85
CA TYR A 446 -18.87 10.46 -3.50
C TYR A 446 -20.16 9.66 -3.60
N GLN A 447 -21.29 10.27 -3.27
CA GLN A 447 -22.60 9.65 -3.30
C GLN A 447 -23.40 10.23 -4.46
N TYR A 448 -23.97 9.35 -5.28
CA TYR A 448 -24.92 9.71 -6.32
C TYR A 448 -26.25 10.15 -5.71
N ASP A 449 -26.77 11.27 -6.19
CA ASP A 449 -28.11 11.76 -5.93
C ASP A 449 -28.97 11.56 -7.19
N GLU A 450 -30.04 10.78 -7.06
CA GLU A 450 -30.93 10.45 -8.18
C GLU A 450 -31.75 11.66 -8.67
N HIS A 451 -32.03 12.63 -7.80
CA HIS A 451 -32.83 13.80 -8.15
C HIS A 451 -32.04 14.79 -8.99
N THR A 452 -30.78 15.04 -8.63
CA THR A 452 -29.90 15.96 -9.36
C THR A 452 -29.13 15.25 -10.47
N GLN A 453 -29.00 13.91 -10.38
CA GLN A 453 -28.13 13.08 -11.21
C GLN A 453 -26.66 13.48 -11.10
N GLU A 454 -26.25 14.04 -9.96
CA GLU A 454 -24.88 14.44 -9.68
C GLU A 454 -24.28 13.62 -8.54
N PHE A 455 -22.97 13.79 -8.34
CA PHE A 455 -22.22 13.14 -7.27
C PHE A 455 -21.76 14.17 -6.24
N GLU A 456 -22.14 13.96 -4.99
CA GLU A 456 -21.77 14.82 -3.88
C GLU A 456 -20.68 14.17 -3.02
N LYS A 457 -19.68 14.96 -2.61
CA LYS A 457 -18.60 14.46 -1.74
C LYS A 457 -19.17 14.16 -0.36
N VAL A 458 -18.99 12.91 0.08
CA VAL A 458 -19.39 12.48 1.42
C VAL A 458 -18.32 12.94 2.41
N CYS A 459 -18.67 13.89 3.27
CA CYS A 459 -17.80 14.29 4.37
C CYS A 459 -17.74 13.17 5.41
N ARG A 460 -16.53 12.72 5.78
CA ARG A 460 -16.37 11.82 6.93
C ARG A 460 -16.77 12.58 8.20
N LYS A 461 -17.71 12.02 8.97
CA LYS A 461 -18.02 12.50 10.32
C LYS A 461 -16.92 12.10 11.30
#